data_AF-A0A968XS52-F1
#
_entry.id   AF-A0A968XS52-F1
#
_cell.length_a   1.000
_cell.length_b   1.000
_cell.length_c   1.000
_cell.angle_alpha   90.00
_cell.angle_beta   90.00
_cell.angle_gamma   90.00
#
_symmetry.space_group_name_H-M   'P 1'
#
loop_
_entity.id
_entity.type
_entity.pdbx_description
1 polymer ?
#
loop_
_entity_poly.entity_id
_entity_poly.type
_entity_poly.pdbx_seq_one_letter_code
_entity_poly.pdbx_strand_id
1 'polypeptide(L)'
;MLPDVLPDGAEGEYRLTATALDRTTGQAQILDIPATTLTLDAKTPVQPAPELDWLSQLRNWAKRLPAGPQDFAPSFEDIGRVNQYVPDQDYLNQAEIALRYRLTQVFDPAQQLEDAYALALTQILQQEFDGAIAAFQSLTQLDPQNPYAHAYLAFVQLYGFQPRAAARSLEPAKRLAPDQPEIQILDEVAGLMSGNLFKAWEIFQRLKA
;
A
#
# COMPACT_ATOMS: atom_id res chain seq x y z
N MET A 1 -18.37 2.47 -9.83
CA MET A 1 -17.80 1.67 -8.72
C MET A 1 -18.25 2.31 -7.44
N LEU A 2 -18.80 1.51 -6.51
CA LEU A 2 -18.97 1.96 -5.12
C LEU A 2 -17.56 2.11 -4.50
N PRO A 3 -17.35 3.05 -3.57
CA PRO A 3 -16.17 2.97 -2.72
C PRO A 3 -16.19 1.61 -2.00
N ASP A 4 -15.02 0.96 -1.88
CA ASP A 4 -14.93 -0.37 -1.27
C ASP A 4 -15.24 -0.33 0.25
N VAL A 5 -15.37 0.88 0.80
CA VAL A 5 -15.95 1.16 2.12
C VAL A 5 -16.98 2.27 1.94
N LEU A 6 -18.24 1.97 2.22
CA LEU A 6 -19.27 3.01 2.35
C LEU A 6 -19.12 3.69 3.72
N PRO A 7 -19.34 5.01 3.83
CA PRO A 7 -19.18 5.72 5.09
C PRO A 7 -20.08 5.12 6.19
N ASP A 8 -19.69 5.26 7.45
CA ASP A 8 -20.51 4.81 8.58
C ASP A 8 -21.91 5.44 8.50
N GLY A 9 -22.95 4.59 8.58
CA GLY A 9 -24.34 5.02 8.43
C GLY A 9 -24.83 5.12 6.99
N ALA A 10 -24.11 4.55 6.03
CA ALA A 10 -24.48 4.46 4.61
C ALA A 10 -25.66 3.49 4.35
N GLU A 11 -26.73 3.59 5.13
CA GLU A 11 -28.00 2.94 4.81
C GLU A 11 -28.57 3.52 3.52
N GLY A 12 -29.21 2.67 2.73
CA GLY A 12 -29.85 3.11 1.50
C GLY A 12 -29.79 2.08 0.37
N GLU A 13 -30.29 2.49 -0.78
CA GLU A 13 -30.27 1.68 -2.00
C GLU A 13 -29.10 2.09 -2.89
N TYR A 14 -28.30 1.10 -3.25
CA TYR A 14 -27.15 1.23 -4.13
C TYR A 14 -27.42 0.49 -5.43
N ARG A 15 -26.93 1.03 -6.54
CA ARG A 15 -26.97 0.35 -7.84
C ARG A 15 -25.59 -0.15 -8.20
N LEU A 16 -25.50 -1.41 -8.58
CA LEU A 16 -24.25 -1.97 -9.08
C LEU A 16 -23.94 -1.37 -10.46
N THR A 17 -22.68 -1.02 -10.66
CA THR A 17 -22.12 -0.64 -11.97
C THR A 17 -20.87 -1.48 -12.18
N ALA A 18 -20.65 -1.95 -13.41
CA ALA A 18 -19.49 -2.76 -13.76
C ALA A 18 -18.70 -2.10 -14.88
N THR A 19 -17.38 -2.17 -14.77
CA THR A 19 -16.44 -1.72 -15.79
C THR A 19 -15.47 -2.85 -16.04
N ALA A 20 -15.38 -3.31 -17.28
CA ALA A 20 -14.33 -4.21 -17.73
C ALA A 20 -13.09 -3.40 -18.08
N LEU A 21 -11.92 -3.92 -17.71
CA LEU A 21 -10.63 -3.34 -18.04
C LEU A 21 -9.83 -4.39 -18.82
N ASP A 22 -9.50 -4.08 -20.06
CA ASP A 22 -8.71 -4.96 -20.90
C ASP A 22 -7.26 -5.01 -20.40
N ARG A 23 -6.77 -6.22 -20.11
CA ARG A 23 -5.46 -6.44 -19.49
C ARG A 23 -4.27 -6.09 -20.38
N THR A 24 -4.47 -6.06 -21.71
CA THR A 24 -3.39 -5.84 -22.69
C THR A 24 -3.31 -4.37 -23.07
N THR A 25 -4.48 -3.74 -23.26
CA THR A 25 -4.59 -2.38 -23.79
C THR A 25 -4.86 -1.34 -22.71
N GLY A 26 -5.29 -1.76 -21.52
CA GLY A 26 -5.72 -0.87 -20.45
C GLY A 26 -7.02 -0.12 -20.76
N GLN A 27 -7.74 -0.50 -21.83
CA GLN A 27 -8.99 0.16 -22.19
C GLN A 27 -10.11 -0.26 -21.24
N ALA A 28 -10.84 0.73 -20.75
CA ALA A 28 -12.00 0.54 -19.89
C ALA A 28 -13.30 0.62 -20.69
N GLN A 29 -14.20 -0.34 -20.45
CA GLN A 29 -15.53 -0.37 -21.04
C GLN A 29 -16.57 -0.57 -19.93
N ILE A 30 -17.57 0.29 -19.89
CA ILE A 30 -18.75 0.08 -19.02
C ILE A 30 -19.51 -1.13 -19.54
N LEU A 31 -19.80 -2.07 -18.66
CA LEU A 31 -20.60 -3.25 -18.97
C LEU A 31 -22.08 -2.94 -18.75
N ASP A 32 -22.89 -3.34 -19.73
CA ASP A 32 -24.34 -3.34 -19.58
C ASP A 32 -24.73 -4.56 -18.74
N ILE A 33 -24.98 -4.33 -17.45
CA ILE A 33 -25.37 -5.36 -16.49
C ILE A 33 -26.84 -5.18 -16.11
N PRO A 34 -27.57 -6.26 -15.79
CA PRO A 34 -28.94 -6.15 -15.28
C PRO A 34 -29.01 -5.19 -14.09
N ALA A 35 -30.06 -4.38 -14.03
CA ALA A 35 -30.28 -3.44 -12.94
C ALA A 35 -30.33 -4.20 -11.61
N THR A 36 -29.22 -4.17 -10.89
CA THR A 36 -29.02 -4.89 -9.63
C THR A 36 -28.90 -3.84 -8.53
N THR A 37 -29.83 -3.89 -7.58
CA THR A 37 -29.83 -3.02 -6.40
C THR A 37 -29.36 -3.78 -5.16
N LEU A 38 -28.58 -3.11 -4.33
CA LEU A 38 -28.15 -3.57 -3.02
C LEU A 38 -28.72 -2.61 -1.98
N THR A 39 -29.51 -3.12 -1.04
CA THR A 39 -30.02 -2.32 0.08
C THR A 39 -29.15 -2.58 1.31
N LEU A 40 -28.59 -1.52 1.88
CA LEU A 40 -27.89 -1.58 3.15
C LEU A 40 -28.80 -1.05 4.26
N ASP A 41 -29.04 -1.88 5.27
CA ASP A 41 -29.84 -1.57 6.47
C ASP A 41 -29.11 -2.15 7.68
N ALA A 42 -28.77 -1.30 8.66
CA ALA A 42 -27.99 -1.68 9.83
C ALA A 42 -28.70 -2.70 10.74
N LYS A 43 -30.01 -2.90 10.57
CA LYS A 43 -30.80 -3.88 11.31
C LYS A 43 -30.78 -5.26 10.64
N THR A 44 -30.25 -5.37 9.43
CA THR A 44 -30.15 -6.64 8.73
C THR A 44 -29.17 -7.55 9.45
N PRO A 45 -29.54 -8.80 9.81
CA PRO A 45 -28.61 -9.75 10.40
C PRO A 45 -27.41 -9.96 9.48
N VAL A 46 -26.19 -9.86 10.03
CA VAL A 46 -24.95 -10.09 9.28
C VAL A 46 -24.96 -11.53 8.75
N GLN A 47 -24.90 -11.67 7.42
CA GLN A 47 -24.71 -12.96 6.77
C GLN A 47 -23.22 -13.19 6.51
N PRO A 48 -22.72 -14.43 6.67
CA PRO A 48 -21.33 -14.73 6.35
C PRO A 48 -21.09 -14.50 4.86
N ALA A 49 -20.16 -13.59 4.54
CA ALA A 49 -19.70 -13.38 3.17
C ALA A 49 -18.72 -14.49 2.77
N PRO A 50 -18.67 -14.87 1.49
CA PRO A 50 -17.59 -15.72 0.98
C PRO A 50 -16.23 -15.03 1.14
N GLU A 51 -15.16 -15.80 0.98
CA GLU A 51 -13.81 -15.24 0.96
C GLU A 51 -13.68 -14.19 -0.15
N LEU A 52 -12.97 -13.10 0.17
CA LEU A 52 -12.71 -12.02 -0.76
C LEU A 52 -11.78 -12.46 -1.89
N ASP A 53 -11.94 -11.88 -3.07
CA ASP A 53 -10.99 -12.08 -4.16
C ASP A 53 -9.59 -11.54 -3.81
N TRP A 54 -8.56 -11.97 -4.54
CA TRP A 54 -7.16 -11.64 -4.24
C TRP A 54 -6.85 -10.15 -4.28
N LEU A 55 -7.49 -9.37 -5.16
CA LEU A 55 -7.30 -7.92 -5.19
C LEU A 55 -7.91 -7.27 -3.95
N SER A 56 -9.11 -7.70 -3.55
CA SER A 56 -9.74 -7.26 -2.32
C SER A 56 -8.93 -7.63 -1.06
N GLN A 57 -8.35 -8.84 -1.02
CA GLN A 57 -7.43 -9.24 0.05
C GLN A 57 -6.16 -8.37 0.07
N LEU A 58 -5.54 -8.14 -1.11
CA LEU A 58 -4.36 -7.28 -1.24
C LEU A 58 -4.62 -5.86 -0.74
N ARG A 59 -5.76 -5.27 -1.11
CA ARG A 59 -6.16 -3.94 -0.62
C ARG A 59 -6.33 -3.95 0.90
N ASN A 60 -6.90 -5.01 1.48
CA ASN A 60 -7.03 -5.13 2.93
C ASN A 60 -5.68 -5.24 3.66
N TRP A 61 -4.69 -5.93 3.08
CA TRP A 61 -3.33 -5.93 3.64
C TRP A 61 -2.71 -4.54 3.56
N ALA A 62 -2.87 -3.85 2.43
CA ALA A 62 -2.30 -2.53 2.21
C ALA A 62 -2.84 -1.47 3.17
N LYS A 63 -4.10 -1.59 3.61
CA LYS A 63 -4.70 -0.71 4.65
C LYS A 63 -3.92 -0.71 5.98
N ARG A 64 -3.09 -1.73 6.24
CA ARG A 64 -2.27 -1.82 7.46
C ARG A 64 -0.92 -1.12 7.34
N LEU A 65 -0.43 -0.89 6.11
CA LEU A 65 0.85 -0.21 5.89
C LEU A 65 0.94 1.16 6.59
N PRO A 66 -0.08 2.04 6.54
CA PRO A 66 0.02 3.38 7.14
C PRO A 66 0.20 3.35 8.67
N ALA A 67 -0.18 2.26 9.34
CA ALA A 67 -0.01 2.09 10.78
C ALA A 67 1.40 1.60 11.18
N GLY A 68 2.20 1.17 10.19
CA GLY A 68 3.58 0.78 10.38
C GLY A 68 3.83 -0.72 10.30
N PRO A 69 5.09 -1.15 10.44
CA PRO A 69 5.51 -2.52 10.18
C PRO A 69 4.93 -3.52 11.19
N GLN A 70 4.67 -3.11 12.44
CA GLN A 70 4.08 -3.98 13.46
C GLN A 70 2.63 -4.35 13.11
N ASP A 71 1.81 -3.37 12.70
CA ASP A 71 0.45 -3.60 12.23
C ASP A 71 0.41 -4.34 10.89
N PHE A 72 1.40 -4.12 10.03
CA PHE A 72 1.48 -4.83 8.75
C PHE A 72 1.90 -6.29 8.90
N ALA A 73 2.73 -6.63 9.90
CA ALA A 73 3.38 -7.93 10.04
C ALA A 73 2.45 -9.16 9.93
N PRO A 74 1.23 -9.18 10.51
CA PRO A 74 0.33 -10.32 10.35
C PRO A 74 -0.05 -10.61 8.89
N SER A 75 0.02 -9.62 8.00
CA SER A 75 -0.31 -9.77 6.58
C SER A 75 0.69 -10.65 5.83
N PHE A 76 1.91 -10.86 6.36
CA PHE A 76 2.89 -11.75 5.73
C PHE A 76 2.43 -13.21 5.73
N GLU A 77 1.68 -13.66 6.74
CA GLU A 77 1.10 -15.01 6.76
C GLU A 77 0.03 -15.16 5.68
N ASP A 78 -0.83 -14.15 5.53
CA ASP A 78 -1.85 -14.11 4.49
C ASP A 78 -1.25 -14.10 3.08
N ILE A 79 -0.25 -13.26 2.85
CA ILE A 79 0.49 -13.19 1.58
C ILE A 79 1.16 -14.54 1.29
N GLY A 80 1.81 -15.13 2.30
CA GLY A 80 2.45 -16.44 2.18
C GLY A 80 1.46 -17.54 1.79
N ARG A 81 0.27 -17.55 2.41
CA ARG A 81 -0.82 -18.46 2.07
C ARG A 81 -1.28 -18.26 0.62
N VAL A 82 -1.54 -17.02 0.20
CA VAL A 82 -2.00 -16.74 -1.17
C VAL A 82 -0.93 -17.15 -2.20
N ASN A 83 0.35 -16.89 -1.93
CA ASN A 83 1.45 -17.29 -2.81
C ASN A 83 1.63 -18.82 -2.93
N GLN A 84 1.17 -19.60 -1.94
CA GLN A 84 1.14 -21.07 -2.07
C GLN A 84 0.01 -21.55 -3.00
N TYR A 85 -1.14 -20.85 -3.02
CA TYR A 85 -2.26 -21.17 -3.90
C TYR A 85 -2.07 -20.62 -5.33
N VAL A 86 -1.43 -19.47 -5.47
CA VAL A 86 -1.23 -18.74 -6.72
C VAL A 86 0.26 -18.45 -6.92
N PRO A 87 1.06 -19.49 -7.26
CA PRO A 87 2.52 -19.39 -7.29
C PRO A 87 3.07 -18.50 -8.41
N ASP A 88 2.31 -18.30 -9.49
CA ASP A 88 2.65 -17.36 -10.58
C ASP A 88 2.41 -15.89 -10.20
N GLN A 89 1.68 -15.66 -9.10
CA GLN A 89 1.32 -14.35 -8.57
C GLN A 89 0.64 -13.43 -9.60
N ASP A 90 -0.08 -14.00 -10.58
CA ASP A 90 -0.75 -13.21 -11.64
C ASP A 90 -1.75 -12.18 -11.08
N TYR A 91 -2.26 -12.43 -9.87
CA TYR A 91 -3.12 -11.49 -9.15
C TYR A 91 -2.45 -10.12 -8.94
N LEU A 92 -1.12 -10.03 -8.85
CA LEU A 92 -0.39 -8.77 -8.71
C LEU A 92 -0.45 -7.93 -9.99
N ASN A 93 -0.32 -8.55 -11.17
CA ASN A 93 -0.46 -7.84 -12.45
C ASN A 93 -1.88 -7.31 -12.63
N GLN A 94 -2.87 -8.12 -12.26
CA GLN A 94 -4.27 -7.71 -12.28
C GLN A 94 -4.53 -6.56 -11.30
N ALA A 95 -3.96 -6.64 -10.11
CA ALA A 95 -4.06 -5.60 -9.09
C ALA A 95 -3.48 -4.28 -9.58
N GLU A 96 -2.27 -4.30 -10.15
CA GLU A 96 -1.62 -3.11 -10.67
C GLU A 96 -2.48 -2.43 -11.73
N ILE A 97 -2.96 -3.17 -12.73
CA ILE A 97 -3.79 -2.64 -13.82
C ILE A 97 -5.07 -2.00 -13.25
N ALA A 98 -5.76 -2.69 -12.35
CA ALA A 98 -6.98 -2.19 -11.73
C ALA A 98 -6.75 -0.95 -10.86
N LEU A 99 -5.69 -0.94 -10.04
CA LEU A 99 -5.36 0.15 -9.14
C LEU A 99 -4.89 1.40 -9.90
N ARG A 100 -4.06 1.24 -10.94
CA ARG A 100 -3.68 2.35 -11.82
C ARG A 100 -4.91 2.99 -12.46
N TYR A 101 -5.85 2.18 -12.96
CA TYR A 101 -7.10 2.69 -13.50
C TYR A 101 -7.91 3.45 -12.44
N ARG A 102 -8.10 2.87 -11.24
CA ARG A 102 -8.81 3.53 -10.13
C ARG A 102 -8.19 4.87 -9.73
N LEU A 103 -6.86 4.96 -9.71
CA LEU A 103 -6.14 6.19 -9.41
C LEU A 103 -6.29 7.28 -10.49
N THR A 104 -6.79 6.95 -11.70
CA THR A 104 -7.24 7.95 -12.68
C THR A 104 -8.66 8.44 -12.43
N GLN A 105 -9.45 7.66 -11.68
CA GLN A 105 -10.86 7.89 -11.39
C GLN A 105 -11.01 8.42 -9.95
N VAL A 106 -10.32 9.52 -9.65
CA VAL A 106 -10.31 10.09 -8.29
C VAL A 106 -11.65 10.73 -7.96
N PHE A 107 -12.42 10.09 -7.09
CA PHE A 107 -13.70 10.60 -6.59
C PHE A 107 -13.66 10.98 -5.11
N ASP A 108 -12.78 10.35 -4.32
CA ASP A 108 -12.65 10.53 -2.88
C ASP A 108 -11.16 10.46 -2.47
N PRO A 109 -10.63 11.48 -1.74
CA PRO A 109 -9.27 11.47 -1.24
C PRO A 109 -8.92 10.28 -0.34
N ALA A 110 -9.87 9.79 0.48
CA ALA A 110 -9.60 8.65 1.36
C ALA A 110 -9.40 7.37 0.55
N GLN A 111 -10.32 7.10 -0.39
CA GLN A 111 -10.18 6.01 -1.34
C GLN A 111 -8.91 6.12 -2.20
N GLN A 112 -8.57 7.32 -2.67
CA GLN A 112 -7.34 7.56 -3.43
C GLN A 112 -6.10 7.17 -2.62
N LEU A 113 -6.08 7.50 -1.32
CA LEU A 113 -4.98 7.15 -0.44
C LEU A 113 -4.87 5.63 -0.24
N GLU A 114 -5.99 4.96 0.02
CA GLU A 114 -6.01 3.49 0.14
C GLU A 114 -5.50 2.79 -1.13
N ASP A 115 -5.97 3.23 -2.30
CA ASP A 115 -5.55 2.64 -3.59
C ASP A 115 -4.09 2.94 -3.91
N ALA A 116 -3.56 4.09 -3.46
CA ALA A 116 -2.14 4.40 -3.58
C ALA A 116 -1.27 3.48 -2.70
N TYR A 117 -1.69 3.18 -1.46
CA TYR A 117 -0.99 2.20 -0.61
C TYR A 117 -1.09 0.79 -1.19
N ALA A 118 -2.23 0.41 -1.74
CA ALA A 118 -2.40 -0.87 -2.42
C ALA A 118 -1.51 -0.99 -3.66
N LEU A 119 -1.36 0.08 -4.46
CA LEU A 119 -0.46 0.08 -5.60
C LEU A 119 1.00 -0.06 -5.14
N ALA A 120 1.40 0.66 -4.10
CA ALA A 120 2.74 0.56 -3.54
C ALA A 120 3.05 -0.85 -3.03
N LEU A 121 2.12 -1.50 -2.31
CA LEU A 121 2.27 -2.89 -1.87
C LEU A 121 2.37 -3.84 -3.07
N THR A 122 1.54 -3.65 -4.09
CA THR A 122 1.54 -4.47 -5.31
C THR A 122 2.93 -4.44 -5.97
N GLN A 123 3.50 -3.24 -6.14
CA GLN A 123 4.82 -3.07 -6.75
C GLN A 123 5.95 -3.66 -5.89
N ILE A 124 5.86 -3.56 -4.56
CA ILE A 124 6.81 -4.24 -3.65
C ILE A 124 6.76 -5.76 -3.85
N LEU A 125 5.55 -6.35 -3.89
CA LEU A 125 5.38 -7.79 -4.03
C LEU A 125 5.83 -8.30 -5.41
N GLN A 126 5.65 -7.49 -6.46
CA GLN A 126 6.19 -7.74 -7.80
C GLN A 126 7.72 -7.56 -7.88
N GLN A 127 8.34 -6.96 -6.86
CA GLN A 127 9.75 -6.56 -6.85
C GLN A 127 10.08 -5.50 -7.91
N GLU A 128 9.10 -4.70 -8.32
CA GLU A 128 9.24 -3.61 -9.28
C GLU A 128 9.73 -2.35 -8.57
N PHE A 129 11.05 -2.22 -8.41
CA PHE A 129 11.66 -1.18 -7.56
C PHE A 129 11.32 0.24 -8.01
N ASP A 130 11.45 0.54 -9.31
CA ASP A 130 11.21 1.88 -9.82
C ASP A 130 9.75 2.29 -9.66
N GLY A 131 8.82 1.35 -9.89
CA GLY A 131 7.40 1.58 -9.70
C GLY A 131 6.99 1.70 -8.24
N ALA A 132 7.59 0.92 -7.34
CA ALA A 132 7.41 1.06 -5.89
C ALA A 132 7.94 2.42 -5.38
N ILE A 133 9.11 2.87 -5.84
CA ILE A 133 9.64 4.21 -5.53
C ILE A 133 8.66 5.29 -5.99
N ALA A 134 8.17 5.21 -7.23
CA ALA A 134 7.21 6.18 -7.75
C ALA A 134 5.90 6.20 -6.94
N ALA A 135 5.37 5.02 -6.56
CA ALA A 135 4.18 4.91 -5.74
C ALA A 135 4.38 5.55 -4.36
N PHE A 136 5.51 5.28 -3.69
CA PHE A 136 5.80 5.92 -2.39
C PHE A 136 6.11 7.41 -2.50
N GLN A 137 6.72 7.88 -3.58
CA GLN A 137 6.85 9.32 -3.85
C GLN A 137 5.49 10.01 -3.98
N SER A 138 4.49 9.34 -4.56
CA SER A 138 3.10 9.84 -4.54
C SER A 138 2.51 9.79 -3.13
N LEU A 139 2.70 8.71 -2.39
CA LEU A 139 2.19 8.58 -1.02
C LEU A 139 2.75 9.63 -0.07
N THR A 140 4.04 9.95 -0.16
CA THR A 140 4.64 11.03 0.64
C THR A 140 4.05 12.43 0.34
N GLN A 141 3.36 12.59 -0.79
CA GLN A 141 2.60 13.81 -1.11
C GLN A 141 1.14 13.73 -0.64
N LEU A 142 0.51 12.55 -0.75
CA LEU A 142 -0.88 12.31 -0.34
C LEU A 142 -1.03 12.22 1.20
N ASP A 143 -0.02 11.68 1.87
CA ASP A 143 0.03 11.44 3.32
C ASP A 143 1.35 11.97 3.92
N PRO A 144 1.61 13.29 3.81
CA PRO A 144 2.90 13.87 4.16
C PRO A 144 3.21 13.83 5.66
N GLN A 145 2.20 13.66 6.51
CA GLN A 145 2.32 13.61 7.97
C GLN A 145 2.52 12.19 8.52
N ASN A 146 2.43 11.18 7.67
CA ASN A 146 2.68 9.81 8.09
C ASN A 146 4.19 9.48 8.01
N PRO A 147 4.85 9.19 9.15
CA PRO A 147 6.27 8.85 9.14
C PRO A 147 6.56 7.59 8.33
N TYR A 148 5.63 6.65 8.24
CA TYR A 148 5.82 5.38 7.55
C TYR A 148 5.79 5.53 6.03
N ALA A 149 5.03 6.46 5.45
CA ALA A 149 5.07 6.74 4.02
C ALA A 149 6.51 7.11 3.56
N HIS A 150 7.17 7.95 4.35
CA HIS A 150 8.57 8.36 4.15
C HIS A 150 9.56 7.22 4.45
N ALA A 151 9.34 6.46 5.51
CA ALA A 151 10.19 5.33 5.89
C ALA A 151 10.15 4.19 4.85
N TYR A 152 8.97 3.86 4.31
CA TYR A 152 8.86 2.85 3.25
C TYR A 152 9.48 3.33 1.93
N LEU A 153 9.36 4.61 1.58
CA LEU A 153 10.10 5.17 0.43
C LEU A 153 11.61 4.92 0.59
N ALA A 154 12.14 5.21 1.77
CA ALA A 154 13.55 4.98 2.07
C ALA A 154 13.92 3.50 2.07
N PHE A 155 13.07 2.63 2.62
CA PHE A 155 13.26 1.18 2.59
C PHE A 155 13.39 0.66 1.15
N VAL A 156 12.46 1.01 0.26
CA VAL A 156 12.50 0.59 -1.14
C VAL A 156 13.74 1.17 -1.84
N GLN A 157 14.11 2.42 -1.56
CA GLN A 157 15.34 3.03 -2.07
C GLN A 157 16.60 2.30 -1.59
N LEU A 158 16.65 1.84 -0.34
CA LEU A 158 17.78 1.05 0.18
C LEU A 158 17.85 -0.31 -0.51
N TYR A 159 16.71 -0.97 -0.70
CA TYR A 159 16.64 -2.23 -1.45
C TYR A 159 17.15 -2.04 -2.89
N GLY A 160 16.81 -0.91 -3.52
CA GLY A 160 17.32 -0.50 -4.84
C GLY A 160 18.74 0.08 -4.83
N PHE A 161 19.52 -0.08 -3.75
CA PHE A 161 20.88 0.44 -3.60
C PHE A 161 21.03 1.96 -3.80
N GLN A 162 20.04 2.74 -3.38
CA GLN A 162 20.03 4.22 -3.40
C GLN A 162 20.15 4.84 -2.00
N PRO A 163 21.22 4.56 -1.21
CA PRO A 163 21.27 4.93 0.20
C PRO A 163 21.29 6.43 0.47
N ARG A 164 21.82 7.24 -0.46
CA ARG A 164 21.79 8.71 -0.36
C ARG A 164 20.38 9.26 -0.56
N ALA A 165 19.59 8.65 -1.44
CA ALA A 165 18.19 9.03 -1.63
C ALA A 165 17.37 8.63 -0.40
N ALA A 166 17.57 7.40 0.10
CA ALA A 166 16.94 6.90 1.31
C ALA A 166 17.17 7.80 2.52
N ALA A 167 18.42 8.24 2.75
CA ALA A 167 18.72 9.16 3.83
C ALA A 167 17.93 10.48 3.73
N ARG A 168 17.73 11.02 2.51
CA ARG A 168 16.91 12.23 2.31
C ARG A 168 15.43 11.95 2.56
N SER A 169 14.92 10.81 2.08
CA SER A 169 13.54 10.38 2.30
C SER A 169 13.23 10.10 3.78
N LEU A 170 14.23 9.75 4.60
CA LEU A 170 14.06 9.53 6.04
C LEU A 170 13.97 10.82 6.86
N GLU A 171 14.40 11.97 6.35
CA GLU A 171 14.44 13.22 7.13
C GLU A 171 13.05 13.66 7.65
N PRO A 172 11.95 13.57 6.88
CA PRO A 172 10.61 13.78 7.42
C PRO A 172 10.21 12.70 8.44
N ALA A 173 10.49 11.43 8.16
CA ALA A 173 10.16 10.31 9.05
C ALA A 173 10.79 10.49 10.45
N LYS A 174 12.07 10.87 10.49
CA LYS A 174 12.82 11.13 11.73
C LYS A 174 12.29 12.34 12.51
N ARG A 175 11.74 13.34 11.83
CA ARG A 175 11.13 14.50 12.51
C ARG A 175 9.75 14.17 13.06
N LEU A 176 8.99 13.35 12.35
CA LEU A 176 7.62 12.97 12.71
C LEU A 176 7.58 11.91 13.82
N ALA A 177 8.51 10.95 13.79
CA ALA A 177 8.60 9.86 14.76
C ALA A 177 10.06 9.54 15.11
N PRO A 178 10.75 10.43 15.86
CA PRO A 178 12.17 10.29 16.19
C PRO A 178 12.49 9.04 17.03
N ASP A 179 11.53 8.59 17.83
CA ASP A 179 11.70 7.48 18.78
C ASP A 179 11.32 6.12 18.19
N GLN A 180 10.94 6.06 16.91
CA GLN A 180 10.55 4.81 16.25
C GLN A 180 11.80 3.98 15.88
N PRO A 181 12.00 2.77 16.45
CA PRO A 181 13.21 1.98 16.23
C PRO A 181 13.45 1.64 14.75
N GLU A 182 12.40 1.34 13.99
CA GLU A 182 12.50 0.96 12.59
C GLU A 182 13.02 2.11 11.72
N ILE A 183 12.64 3.35 12.03
CA ILE A 183 13.13 4.55 11.33
C ILE A 183 14.61 4.79 11.64
N GLN A 184 15.01 4.59 12.90
CA GLN A 184 16.41 4.70 13.30
C GLN A 184 17.25 3.66 12.56
N ILE A 185 16.84 2.39 12.58
CA ILE A 185 17.53 1.29 11.86
C ILE A 185 17.69 1.61 10.37
N LEU A 186 16.65 2.14 9.71
CA LEU A 186 16.76 2.52 8.30
C LEU A 186 17.78 3.66 8.06
N ASP A 187 17.87 4.66 8.96
CA ASP A 187 18.89 5.73 8.85
C ASP A 187 20.30 5.20 9.08
N GLU A 188 20.47 4.25 9.99
CA GLU A 188 21.74 3.57 10.24
C GLU A 188 22.19 2.77 9.02
N VAL A 189 21.29 1.96 8.45
CA VAL A 189 21.54 1.19 7.21
C VAL A 189 21.87 2.11 6.04
N ALA A 190 21.13 3.21 5.87
CA ALA A 190 21.43 4.22 4.85
C ALA A 190 22.83 4.86 5.05
N GLY A 191 23.21 5.13 6.30
CA GLY A 191 24.54 5.62 6.66
C GLY A 191 25.65 4.63 6.30
N LEU A 192 25.47 3.36 6.66
CA LEU A 192 26.40 2.29 6.36
C LEU A 192 26.57 2.08 4.84
N MET A 193 25.46 1.94 4.11
CA MET A 193 25.47 1.70 2.66
C MET A 193 26.01 2.88 1.86
N SER A 194 25.88 4.11 2.37
CA SER A 194 26.47 5.30 1.73
C SER A 194 27.96 5.47 1.97
N GLY A 195 28.61 4.57 2.72
CA GLY A 195 30.02 4.62 3.07
C GLY A 195 30.35 5.67 4.13
N ASN A 196 29.35 6.14 4.89
CA ASN A 196 29.55 7.12 5.95
C ASN A 196 30.05 6.45 7.24
N LEU A 197 31.31 6.02 7.21
CA LEU A 197 31.99 5.31 8.30
C LEU A 197 32.00 6.09 9.62
N PHE A 198 31.96 7.43 9.59
CA PHE A 198 31.90 8.27 10.78
C PHE A 198 30.55 8.15 11.50
N LYS A 199 29.45 8.21 10.75
CA LYS A 199 28.09 8.06 11.30
C LYS A 199 27.91 6.64 11.87
N ALA A 200 28.38 5.63 11.14
CA ALA A 200 28.40 4.23 11.59
C ALA A 200 29.18 4.02 12.89
N TRP A 201 30.32 4.70 13.06
CA TRP A 201 31.13 4.63 14.27
C TRP A 201 30.45 5.30 15.47
N GLU A 202 29.77 6.43 15.27
CA GLU A 202 29.00 7.11 16.34
C GLU A 202 27.83 6.26 16.84
N ILE A 203 27.12 5.58 15.92
CA ILE A 203 26.02 4.65 16.21
C ILE A 203 26.53 3.44 17.02
N PHE A 204 27.63 2.83 16.59
CA PHE A 204 28.24 1.70 17.30
C PHE A 204 28.60 2.04 18.75
N GLN A 205 29.02 3.28 19.03
CA GLN A 205 29.31 3.71 20.39
C GLN A 205 28.04 3.84 21.25
N ARG A 206 26.90 4.27 20.68
CA ARG A 206 25.62 4.38 21.40
C ARG A 206 25.02 3.02 21.75
N LEU A 207 25.11 2.03 20.86
CA LEU A 207 24.57 0.68 21.10
C LEU A 207 25.37 -0.12 22.15
N LYS A 208 26.55 0.36 22.55
CA LYS A 208 27.44 -0.28 23.51
C LYS A 208 27.30 0.28 24.94
N ALA A 209 26.54 1.37 25.11
CA ALA A 209 26.26 2.05 26.37
C ALA A 209 24.89 1.63 26.91
#